data_AF-A0A094G0D3-F1
#
_entry.id   AF-A0A094G0D3-F1
#
_cell.length_a   1.000
_cell.length_b   1.000
_cell.length_c   1.000
_cell.angle_alpha   90.00
_cell.angle_beta   90.00
_cell.angle_gamma   90.00
#
_symmetry.space_group_name_H-M   'P 1'
#
loop_
_entity.id
_entity.type
_entity.pdbx_description
1 polymer ?
#
loop_
_entity_poly.entity_id
_entity_poly.type
_entity_poly.pdbx_seq_one_letter_code
_entity_poly.pdbx_strand_id
1 'polypeptide(L)'
;MPLHSSHILQPLDVSCFAPLKLLYGKQIETFVQNRLNHITKLEFLSAFKEAFKATFTEQSIKSGFQATGLVLYELQNVLSHLNLHLRTPTPPIVESDNWTSKTPQTIRELNFQTEHIKNCIVRHQNSSPTSINDAVSCLVKGAEMMMHSAVLLKAEVKALQAANEQKKRRERKRKRRIMQGGSLSVQEGEDMLQSAEVEAQVRTEVVSERSRQVGSTGRQKRCGICGIMGHNSRTCTRHEDSITIE
;
A
#
# COMPACT_ATOMS: atom_id res chain seq x y z
N MET A 1 -1.71 -4.29 46.33
CA MET A 1 -1.00 -5.34 45.58
C MET A 1 0.24 -5.72 46.38
N PRO A 2 0.55 -7.01 46.56
CA PRO A 2 1.78 -7.43 47.22
C PRO A 2 3.02 -6.94 46.47
N LEU A 3 4.13 -6.76 47.18
CA LEU A 3 5.41 -6.34 46.60
C LEU A 3 5.91 -7.37 45.59
N HIS A 4 6.49 -6.93 44.48
CA HIS A 4 7.02 -7.75 43.38
C HIS A 4 6.02 -8.65 42.63
N SER A 5 4.71 -8.51 42.85
CA SER A 5 3.69 -9.33 42.17
C SER A 5 3.06 -8.69 40.93
N SER A 6 3.56 -7.55 40.44
CA SER A 6 2.93 -6.84 39.31
C SER A 6 2.88 -7.69 38.03
N HIS A 7 4.00 -8.34 37.70
CA HIS A 7 4.14 -9.24 36.55
C HIS A 7 3.24 -10.49 36.56
N ILE A 8 2.55 -10.75 37.69
CA ILE A 8 1.63 -11.89 37.86
C ILE A 8 0.19 -11.41 38.00
N LEU A 9 -0.02 -10.30 38.72
CA LEU A 9 -1.34 -9.86 39.16
C LEU A 9 -1.85 -8.63 38.39
N GLN A 10 -1.04 -8.01 37.51
CA GLN A 10 -1.49 -6.89 36.69
C GLN A 10 -1.80 -7.35 35.26
N PRO A 11 -3.07 -7.28 34.82
CA PRO A 11 -3.49 -7.73 33.49
C PRO A 11 -2.67 -7.11 32.36
N LEU A 12 -2.31 -5.83 32.53
CA LEU A 12 -1.52 -5.09 31.55
C LEU A 12 -0.09 -5.63 31.39
N ASP A 13 0.55 -6.00 32.49
CA ASP A 13 1.89 -6.60 32.48
C ASP A 13 1.87 -7.98 31.82
N VAL A 14 0.82 -8.77 32.10
CA VAL A 14 0.69 -10.15 31.61
C VAL A 14 0.27 -10.22 30.14
N SER A 15 -0.62 -9.35 29.65
CA SER A 15 -1.17 -9.50 28.30
C SER A 15 -0.86 -8.38 27.32
N CYS A 16 -0.69 -7.13 27.76
CA CYS A 16 -0.63 -5.99 26.83
C CYS A 16 0.79 -5.48 26.58
N PHE A 17 1.62 -5.34 27.61
CA PHE A 17 2.90 -4.63 27.49
C PHE A 17 3.98 -5.40 26.74
N ALA A 18 4.07 -6.72 26.88
CA ALA A 18 5.03 -7.50 26.11
C ALA A 18 4.71 -7.46 24.59
N PRO A 19 3.45 -7.72 24.14
CA PRO A 19 3.07 -7.52 22.74
C PRO A 19 3.26 -6.08 22.25
N LEU A 20 3.01 -5.08 23.11
CA LEU A 20 3.17 -3.66 22.74
C LEU A 20 4.62 -3.33 22.41
N LYS A 21 5.55 -3.76 23.28
CA LYS A 21 6.99 -3.59 23.05
C LYS A 21 7.43 -4.26 21.75
N LEU A 22 6.96 -5.49 21.49
CA LEU A 22 7.29 -6.23 20.28
C LEU A 22 6.78 -5.53 19.02
N LEU A 23 5.50 -5.16 18.99
CA LEU A 23 4.88 -4.54 17.82
C LEU A 23 5.42 -3.13 17.58
N TYR A 24 5.66 -2.36 18.63
CA TYR A 24 6.36 -1.09 18.52
C TYR A 24 7.78 -1.28 17.97
N GLY A 25 8.53 -2.25 18.46
CA GLY A 25 9.86 -2.61 17.93
C GLY A 25 9.83 -2.87 16.42
N LYS A 26 8.86 -3.66 15.93
CA LYS A 26 8.66 -3.91 14.49
C LYS A 26 8.36 -2.63 13.69
N GLN A 27 7.58 -1.70 14.25
CA GLN A 27 7.33 -0.40 13.60
C GLN A 27 8.62 0.41 13.49
N ILE A 28 9.45 0.39 14.53
CA ILE A 28 10.74 1.09 14.52
C ILE A 28 11.73 0.44 13.54
N GLU A 29 11.82 -0.88 13.49
CA GLU A 29 12.61 -1.60 12.50
C GLU A 29 12.22 -1.21 11.07
N THR A 30 10.91 -1.10 10.81
CA THR A 30 10.40 -0.65 9.51
C THR A 30 10.87 0.76 9.17
N PHE A 31 10.89 1.69 10.14
CA PHE A 31 11.44 3.03 9.92
C PHE A 31 12.94 3.02 9.64
N VAL A 32 13.71 2.22 10.37
CA VAL A 32 15.16 2.07 10.16
C VAL A 32 15.47 1.49 8.78
N GLN A 33 14.75 0.46 8.35
CA GLN A 33 14.86 -0.11 7.00
C GLN A 33 14.58 0.94 5.91
N ASN A 34 13.64 1.85 6.16
CA ASN A 34 13.33 2.98 5.28
C ASN A 34 14.30 4.18 5.43
N ARG A 35 15.47 3.98 6.05
CA ARG A 35 16.53 4.97 6.29
C ARG A 35 16.06 6.19 7.11
N LEU A 36 15.03 6.03 7.94
CA LEU A 36 14.63 7.02 8.93
C LEU A 36 15.38 6.77 10.24
N ASN A 37 16.64 7.19 10.28
CA ASN A 37 17.53 6.97 11.42
C ASN A 37 17.18 7.84 12.65
N HIS A 38 16.26 8.80 12.50
CA HIS A 38 15.80 9.65 13.60
C HIS A 38 14.27 9.71 13.65
N ILE A 39 13.73 9.21 14.77
CA ILE A 39 12.31 9.16 15.08
C ILE A 39 11.92 10.47 15.77
N THR A 40 11.06 11.23 15.10
CA THR A 40 10.45 12.43 15.67
C THR A 40 9.29 12.09 16.60
N LYS A 41 8.86 13.04 17.45
CA LYS A 41 7.66 12.87 18.30
C LYS A 41 6.42 12.43 17.50
N LEU A 42 6.24 12.95 16.29
CA LEU A 42 5.10 12.57 15.44
C LEU A 42 5.17 11.10 14.98
N GLU A 43 6.36 10.60 14.66
CA GLU A 43 6.54 9.20 14.27
C GLU A 43 6.47 8.26 15.44
N PHE A 44 7.00 8.68 16.60
CA PHE A 44 6.77 7.98 17.85
C PHE A 44 5.27 7.80 18.09
N LEU A 45 4.51 8.89 18.03
CA LEU A 45 3.06 8.84 18.24
C LEU A 45 2.35 7.98 17.19
N SER A 46 2.77 8.07 15.92
CA SER A 46 2.20 7.25 14.85
C SER A 46 2.47 5.76 15.08
N ALA A 47 3.73 5.37 15.29
CA ALA A 47 4.10 3.98 15.53
C ALA A 47 3.50 3.43 16.82
N PHE A 48 3.51 4.23 17.89
CA PHE A 48 2.89 3.87 19.15
C PHE A 48 1.39 3.67 19.00
N LYS A 49 0.69 4.57 18.29
CA LYS A 49 -0.76 4.45 18.04
C LYS A 49 -1.11 3.17 17.28
N GLU A 50 -0.34 2.82 16.25
CA GLU A 50 -0.56 1.58 15.49
C GLU A 50 -0.30 0.34 16.36
N ALA A 51 0.82 0.31 17.09
CA ALA A 51 1.13 -0.78 18.02
C ALA A 51 0.10 -0.89 19.15
N PHE A 52 -0.38 0.24 19.68
CA PHE A 52 -1.40 0.31 20.71
C PHE A 52 -2.73 -0.27 20.23
N LYS A 53 -3.22 0.14 19.05
CA LYS A 53 -4.45 -0.41 18.47
C LYS A 53 -4.38 -1.91 18.22
N ALA A 54 -3.22 -2.40 17.80
CA ALA A 54 -3.01 -3.82 17.54
C ALA A 54 -2.93 -4.66 18.82
N THR A 55 -2.60 -4.06 19.97
CA THR A 55 -2.39 -4.77 21.24
C THR A 55 -3.55 -4.66 22.21
N PHE A 56 -4.12 -3.47 22.36
CA PHE A 56 -5.24 -3.20 23.25
C PHE A 56 -6.56 -3.53 22.56
N THR A 57 -6.72 -4.80 22.18
CA THR A 57 -7.98 -5.35 21.70
C THR A 57 -8.81 -5.86 22.88
N GLU A 58 -10.13 -5.92 22.71
CA GLU A 58 -11.02 -6.48 23.72
C GLU A 58 -10.59 -7.90 24.14
N GLN A 59 -10.17 -8.72 23.17
CA GLN A 59 -9.69 -10.08 23.42
C GLN A 59 -8.41 -10.10 24.26
N SER A 60 -7.44 -9.24 23.96
CA SER A 60 -6.17 -9.13 24.71
C SER A 60 -6.38 -8.62 26.14
N ILE A 61 -7.36 -7.74 26.33
CA ILE A 61 -7.74 -7.23 27.65
C ILE A 61 -8.38 -8.36 28.46
N LYS A 62 -9.41 -9.01 27.90
CA LYS A 62 -10.11 -10.14 28.55
C LYS A 62 -9.15 -11.27 28.92
N SER A 63 -8.23 -11.63 28.03
CA SER A 63 -7.22 -12.68 28.32
C SER A 63 -6.26 -12.29 29.43
N GLY A 64 -5.87 -11.01 29.56
CA GLY A 64 -5.04 -10.54 30.67
C GLY A 64 -5.76 -10.61 32.02
N PHE A 65 -7.04 -10.25 32.06
CA PHE A 65 -7.85 -10.38 33.26
C PHE A 65 -8.08 -11.85 33.66
N GLN A 66 -8.23 -12.74 32.68
CA GLN A 66 -8.32 -14.19 32.92
C GLN A 66 -6.99 -14.75 33.44
N ALA A 67 -5.86 -14.40 32.82
CA ALA A 67 -4.54 -14.90 33.18
C ALA A 67 -4.08 -14.46 34.58
N THR A 68 -4.51 -13.30 35.05
CA THR A 68 -4.21 -12.77 36.39
C THR A 68 -5.15 -13.28 37.48
N GLY A 69 -6.14 -14.12 37.12
CA GLY A 69 -7.13 -14.64 38.06
C GLY A 69 -8.08 -13.57 38.63
N LEU A 70 -8.09 -12.36 38.07
CA LEU A 70 -8.97 -11.26 38.48
C LEU A 70 -10.38 -11.39 37.91
N VAL A 71 -10.55 -12.23 36.87
CA VAL A 71 -11.85 -12.70 36.41
C VAL A 71 -12.01 -14.16 36.81
N LEU A 72 -12.91 -14.44 37.74
CA LEU A 72 -13.39 -15.78 38.08
C LEU A 72 -14.31 -16.28 36.97
N TYR A 73 -13.74 -16.71 35.84
CA TYR A 73 -14.45 -17.56 34.89
C TYR A 73 -13.66 -18.85 34.69
N GLU A 74 -14.24 -19.92 35.23
CA GLU A 74 -13.98 -21.32 34.89
C GLU A 74 -12.58 -21.86 35.21
N LEU A 75 -12.49 -22.46 36.40
CA LEU A 75 -11.37 -23.29 36.89
C LEU A 75 -10.96 -24.41 35.91
N GLN A 76 -11.83 -24.79 34.97
CA GLN A 76 -11.55 -25.81 33.96
C GLN A 76 -10.53 -25.39 32.89
N ASN A 77 -10.37 -24.11 32.58
CA ASN A 77 -9.43 -23.67 31.53
C ASN A 77 -7.96 -23.85 31.94
N VAL A 78 -7.66 -23.80 33.23
CA VAL A 78 -6.32 -24.12 33.75
C VAL A 78 -6.04 -25.62 33.61
N LEU A 79 -7.07 -26.47 33.75
CA LEU A 79 -6.97 -27.92 33.63
C LEU A 79 -6.90 -28.40 32.16
N SER A 80 -7.47 -27.64 31.21
CA SER A 80 -7.44 -27.98 29.78
C SER A 80 -6.09 -27.70 29.11
N HIS A 81 -5.24 -26.87 29.71
CA HIS A 81 -3.85 -26.66 29.26
C HIS A 81 -2.93 -27.88 29.47
N LEU A 82 -3.42 -28.96 30.09
CA LEU A 82 -2.66 -30.19 30.33
C LEU A 82 -2.97 -31.35 29.36
N ASN A 83 -3.78 -31.15 28.32
CA ASN A 83 -4.08 -32.21 27.33
C ASN A 83 -3.70 -31.81 25.90
N LEU A 84 -2.68 -32.48 25.35
CA LEU A 84 -2.22 -32.36 23.95
C LEU A 84 -3.07 -33.23 23.02
N HIS A 85 -3.70 -32.64 22.01
CA HIS A 85 -4.24 -33.36 20.86
C HIS A 85 -3.72 -32.77 19.54
N LEU A 86 -3.07 -33.62 18.74
CA LEU A 86 -2.65 -33.35 17.37
C LEU A 86 -3.84 -33.54 16.42
N ARG A 87 -4.09 -32.57 15.53
CA ARG A 87 -5.09 -32.67 14.46
C ARG A 87 -4.44 -32.38 13.11
N THR A 88 -4.55 -33.33 12.19
CA THR A 88 -4.11 -33.24 10.80
C THR A 88 -5.24 -32.66 9.93
N PRO A 89 -4.98 -31.75 8.99
CA PRO A 89 -6.02 -31.18 8.11
C PRO A 89 -6.32 -32.05 6.88
N THR A 90 -7.58 -32.03 6.46
CA THR A 90 -8.12 -32.66 5.23
C THR A 90 -7.68 -31.90 3.98
N PRO A 91 -7.34 -32.58 2.86
CA PRO A 91 -6.89 -31.92 1.63
C PRO A 91 -8.03 -31.29 0.81
N PRO A 92 -7.75 -30.24 0.00
CA PRO A 92 -8.74 -29.64 -0.88
C PRO A 92 -8.87 -30.41 -2.20
N ILE A 93 -10.11 -30.53 -2.68
CA ILE A 93 -10.46 -30.94 -4.04
C ILE A 93 -10.00 -29.86 -5.02
N VAL A 94 -9.38 -30.27 -6.13
CA VAL A 94 -9.03 -29.39 -7.25
C VAL A 94 -9.96 -29.70 -8.41
N GLU A 95 -10.76 -28.72 -8.81
CA GLU A 95 -11.58 -28.76 -10.02
C GLU A 95 -10.71 -28.53 -11.26
N SER A 96 -11.02 -29.30 -12.31
CA SER A 96 -10.35 -29.31 -13.60
C SER A 96 -11.02 -28.31 -14.53
N ASP A 97 -10.36 -27.17 -14.80
CA ASP A 97 -10.78 -26.23 -15.83
C ASP A 97 -10.01 -26.43 -17.14
N ASN A 98 -10.77 -26.29 -18.23
CA ASN A 98 -10.33 -26.42 -19.62
C ASN A 98 -9.17 -25.46 -19.96
N TRP A 99 -8.05 -26.05 -20.40
CA TRP A 99 -6.79 -25.39 -20.73
C TRP A 99 -6.91 -24.29 -21.81
N THR A 100 -6.29 -23.12 -21.57
CA THR A 100 -5.95 -22.13 -22.61
C THR A 100 -4.53 -21.59 -22.38
N SER A 101 -3.75 -21.41 -23.45
CA SER A 101 -2.37 -20.89 -23.38
C SER A 101 -2.36 -19.40 -23.04
N LYS A 102 -2.21 -19.06 -21.76
CA LYS A 102 -2.05 -17.68 -21.26
C LYS A 102 -0.77 -17.55 -20.45
N THR A 103 -0.14 -16.38 -20.48
CA THR A 103 1.05 -16.10 -19.66
C THR A 103 0.68 -16.13 -18.17
N PRO A 104 1.32 -16.98 -17.34
CA PRO A 104 1.02 -17.07 -15.92
C PRO A 104 1.25 -15.74 -15.20
N GLN A 105 0.25 -15.25 -14.48
CA GLN A 105 0.38 -14.03 -13.65
C GLN A 105 0.65 -14.36 -12.18
N THR A 106 0.51 -15.62 -11.79
CA THR A 106 0.72 -16.09 -10.42
C THR A 106 1.50 -17.40 -10.40
N ILE A 107 2.20 -17.67 -9.30
CA ILE A 107 2.95 -18.92 -9.09
C ILE A 107 2.03 -20.14 -9.17
N ARG A 108 0.81 -20.02 -8.64
CA ARG A 108 -0.19 -21.10 -8.71
C ARG A 108 -0.54 -21.46 -10.15
N GLU A 109 -0.74 -20.44 -10.99
CA GLU A 109 -1.00 -20.64 -12.42
C GLU A 109 0.22 -21.27 -13.11
N LEU A 110 1.42 -20.77 -12.85
CA LEU A 110 2.67 -21.31 -13.39
C LEU A 110 2.82 -22.81 -13.08
N ASN A 111 2.58 -23.21 -11.83
CA ASN A 111 2.70 -24.60 -11.40
C ASN A 111 1.64 -25.49 -12.04
N PHE A 112 0.39 -25.02 -12.13
CA PHE A 112 -0.67 -25.75 -12.82
C PHE A 112 -0.35 -25.97 -14.30
N GLN A 113 0.13 -24.94 -15.01
CA GLN A 113 0.49 -25.06 -16.42
C GLN A 113 1.70 -25.98 -16.63
N THR A 114 2.67 -25.95 -15.71
CA THR A 114 3.85 -26.82 -15.74
C THR A 114 3.47 -28.29 -15.66
N GLU A 115 2.64 -28.65 -14.69
CA GLU A 115 2.18 -30.04 -14.52
C GLU A 115 1.38 -30.50 -15.74
N HIS A 116 0.55 -29.63 -16.32
CA HIS A 116 -0.14 -29.93 -17.57
C HIS A 116 0.82 -30.22 -18.74
N ILE A 117 1.86 -29.38 -18.92
CA ILE A 117 2.86 -29.55 -19.98
C ILE A 117 3.67 -30.84 -19.79
N LYS A 118 4.13 -31.13 -18.57
CA LYS A 118 4.85 -32.37 -18.23
C LYS A 118 4.01 -33.61 -18.54
N ASN A 119 2.72 -33.59 -18.17
CA ASN A 119 1.80 -34.69 -18.44
C ASN A 119 1.58 -34.92 -19.94
N CYS A 120 1.55 -33.86 -20.75
CA CYS A 120 1.49 -33.97 -22.21
C CYS A 120 2.77 -34.59 -22.80
N ILE A 121 3.95 -34.21 -22.31
CA ILE A 121 5.24 -34.73 -22.76
C ILE A 121 5.36 -36.24 -22.48
N VAL A 122 4.93 -36.68 -21.30
CA VAL A 122 4.97 -38.09 -20.88
C VAL A 122 4.05 -38.98 -21.73
N ARG A 123 2.91 -38.45 -22.19
CA ARG A 123 1.93 -39.21 -23.00
C ARG A 123 2.32 -39.37 -24.47
N HIS A 124 3.38 -38.72 -24.94
CA HIS A 124 3.79 -38.76 -26.34
C HIS A 124 4.62 -40.02 -26.65
N GLN A 125 4.15 -40.84 -27.60
CA GLN A 125 4.60 -42.23 -27.82
C GLN A 125 6.08 -42.41 -28.26
N ASN A 126 6.81 -41.32 -28.58
CA ASN A 126 8.17 -41.40 -29.15
C ASN A 126 9.21 -40.50 -28.45
N SER A 127 8.93 -40.04 -27.23
CA SER A 127 9.82 -39.12 -26.51
C SER A 127 10.69 -39.85 -25.50
N SER A 128 11.96 -39.44 -25.36
CA SER A 128 12.69 -39.63 -24.09
C SER A 128 12.31 -38.45 -23.19
N PRO A 129 11.40 -38.61 -22.21
CA PRO A 129 10.72 -37.50 -21.55
C PRO A 129 11.65 -36.74 -20.58
N THR A 130 12.76 -37.35 -20.17
CA THR A 130 13.61 -36.86 -19.09
C THR A 130 14.25 -35.52 -19.41
N SER A 131 14.94 -35.39 -20.55
CA SER A 131 15.66 -34.17 -20.94
C SER A 131 14.73 -32.95 -21.13
N ILE A 132 13.54 -33.16 -21.69
CA ILE A 132 12.56 -32.08 -21.92
C ILE A 132 11.92 -31.67 -20.59
N ASN A 133 11.57 -32.63 -19.73
CA ASN A 133 11.00 -32.33 -18.41
C ASN A 133 12.00 -31.60 -17.50
N ASP A 134 13.29 -31.92 -17.60
CA ASP A 134 14.35 -31.23 -16.87
C ASP A 134 14.49 -29.78 -17.36
N ALA A 135 14.50 -29.56 -18.69
CA ALA A 135 14.51 -28.22 -19.28
C ALA A 135 13.28 -27.38 -18.88
N VAL A 136 12.08 -27.96 -18.92
CA VAL A 136 10.84 -27.31 -18.46
C VAL A 136 10.92 -26.98 -16.98
N SER A 137 11.41 -27.90 -16.14
CA SER A 137 11.53 -27.67 -14.70
C SER A 137 12.53 -26.54 -14.38
N CYS A 138 13.63 -26.44 -15.12
CA CYS A 138 14.58 -25.33 -15.00
C CYS A 138 13.94 -23.97 -15.35
N LEU A 139 13.18 -23.90 -16.45
CA LEU A 139 12.46 -22.68 -16.84
C LEU A 139 11.44 -22.26 -15.78
N VAL A 140 10.72 -23.21 -15.20
CA VAL A 140 9.71 -22.96 -14.17
C VAL A 140 10.34 -22.43 -12.90
N LYS A 141 11.43 -23.04 -12.42
CA LYS A 141 12.20 -22.50 -11.29
C LYS A 141 12.67 -21.07 -11.55
N GLY A 142 13.16 -20.79 -12.75
CA GLY A 142 13.54 -19.42 -13.15
C GLY A 142 12.36 -18.45 -13.09
N ALA A 143 11.19 -18.85 -13.60
CA ALA A 143 9.98 -18.05 -13.55
C ALA A 143 9.46 -17.83 -12.11
N GLU A 144 9.48 -18.85 -11.25
CA GLU A 144 9.15 -18.72 -9.82
C GLU A 144 10.07 -17.71 -9.12
N MET A 145 11.40 -17.82 -9.32
CA MET A 145 12.38 -16.89 -8.76
C MET A 145 12.12 -15.45 -9.20
N MET A 146 11.82 -15.22 -10.49
CA MET A 146 11.49 -13.90 -11.01
C MET A 146 10.18 -13.37 -10.42
N MET A 147 9.14 -14.20 -10.32
CA MET A 147 7.85 -13.80 -9.74
C MET A 147 8.00 -13.40 -8.27
N HIS A 148 8.71 -14.20 -7.47
CA HIS A 148 8.99 -13.85 -6.07
C HIS A 148 9.76 -12.54 -5.97
N SER A 149 10.82 -12.40 -6.78
CA SER A 149 11.62 -11.17 -6.83
C SER A 149 10.77 -9.97 -7.23
N ALA A 150 9.88 -10.10 -8.21
CA ALA A 150 8.98 -9.04 -8.64
C ALA A 150 7.99 -8.63 -7.55
N VAL A 151 7.46 -9.57 -6.77
CA VAL A 151 6.59 -9.28 -5.62
C VAL A 151 7.34 -8.50 -4.55
N LEU A 152 8.54 -8.94 -4.18
CA LEU A 152 9.39 -8.27 -3.20
C LEU A 152 9.78 -6.85 -3.66
N LEU A 153 10.26 -6.72 -4.90
CA LEU A 153 10.61 -5.42 -5.49
C LEU A 153 9.42 -4.47 -5.53
N LYS A 154 8.22 -4.96 -5.89
CA LYS A 154 7.00 -4.13 -5.89
C LYS A 154 6.65 -3.64 -4.48
N ALA A 155 6.83 -4.46 -3.46
CA ALA A 155 6.64 -4.05 -2.07
C ALA A 155 7.67 -3.01 -1.63
N GLU A 156 8.95 -3.23 -1.96
CA GLU A 156 10.05 -2.30 -1.65
C GLU A 156 9.88 -0.95 -2.36
N VAL A 157 9.52 -0.95 -3.65
CA VAL A 157 9.24 0.28 -4.40
C VAL A 157 8.12 1.08 -3.75
N LYS A 158 7.04 0.43 -3.33
CA LYS A 158 5.94 1.11 -2.61
C LYS A 158 6.41 1.71 -1.27
N ALA A 159 7.20 0.96 -0.50
CA ALA A 159 7.76 1.43 0.77
C ALA A 159 8.68 2.65 0.58
N LEU A 160 9.59 2.58 -0.40
CA LEU A 160 10.49 3.67 -0.76
C LEU A 160 9.75 4.91 -1.25
N GLN A 161 8.69 4.74 -2.06
CA GLN A 161 7.85 5.83 -2.50
C GLN A 161 7.17 6.55 -1.33
N ALA A 162 6.61 5.78 -0.38
CA ALA A 162 6.00 6.34 0.83
C ALA A 162 7.03 7.08 1.70
N ALA A 163 8.21 6.50 1.91
CA ALA A 163 9.29 7.12 2.68
C ALA A 163 9.79 8.42 2.02
N ASN A 164 9.92 8.45 0.70
CA ASN A 164 10.31 9.64 -0.05
C ASN A 164 9.26 10.76 0.07
N GLU A 165 7.98 10.42 0.01
CA GLU A 165 6.90 11.40 0.20
C GLU A 165 6.93 11.98 1.63
N GLN A 166 7.16 11.14 2.65
CA GLN A 166 7.35 11.59 4.03
C GLN A 166 8.58 12.50 4.18
N LYS A 167 9.71 12.17 3.55
CA LYS A 167 10.91 13.00 3.54
C LYS A 167 10.66 14.36 2.87
N LYS A 168 10.01 14.38 1.70
CA LYS A 168 9.61 15.63 1.01
C LYS A 168 8.70 16.49 1.89
N ARG A 169 7.74 15.88 2.60
CA ARG A 169 6.88 16.59 3.56
C ARG A 169 7.68 17.22 4.69
N ARG A 170 8.67 16.51 5.25
CA ARG A 170 9.59 17.04 6.29
C ARG A 170 10.40 18.23 5.77
N GLU A 171 11.00 18.11 4.59
CA GLU A 171 11.79 19.19 3.98
C GLU A 171 10.94 20.43 3.69
N ARG A 172 9.71 20.26 3.19
CA ARG A 172 8.76 21.37 3.00
C ARG A 172 8.40 22.06 4.32
N LYS A 173 8.24 21.31 5.41
CA LYS A 173 8.00 21.87 6.75
C LYS A 173 9.22 22.60 7.30
N ARG A 174 10.43 22.05 7.13
CA ARG A 174 11.69 22.71 7.54
C ARG A 174 11.96 24.00 6.77
N LYS A 175 11.60 24.05 5.48
CA LYS A 175 11.71 25.25 4.64
C LYS A 175 10.65 26.31 4.95
N ARG A 176 9.48 25.90 5.47
CA ARG A 176 8.54 26.82 6.13
C ARG A 176 9.13 27.24 7.47
N ARG A 177 10.10 28.15 7.44
CA ARG A 177 10.47 28.91 8.63
C ARG A 177 9.22 29.67 9.06
N ILE A 178 8.82 29.54 10.33
CA ILE A 178 7.88 30.47 10.95
C ILE A 178 8.62 31.82 10.91
N MET A 179 8.21 32.72 10.01
CA MET A 179 8.88 34.01 9.82
C MET A 179 8.58 34.99 10.95
N GLN A 180 7.74 34.64 11.92
CA GLN A 180 7.41 35.49 13.06
C GLN A 180 7.67 34.73 14.36
N GLY A 181 8.83 34.99 14.96
CA GLY A 181 8.99 34.77 16.39
C GLY A 181 8.16 35.82 17.12
N GLY A 182 6.98 35.43 17.59
CA GLY A 182 6.04 36.26 18.34
C GLY A 182 4.91 35.41 18.91
N SER A 183 4.26 35.88 19.97
CA SER A 183 3.02 35.28 20.48
C SER A 183 1.87 35.62 19.55
N LEU A 184 1.27 34.61 18.92
CA LEU A 184 0.07 34.77 18.09
C LEU A 184 -1.13 35.10 19.01
N SER A 185 -1.85 36.18 18.71
CA SER A 185 -3.11 36.48 19.39
C SER A 185 -4.24 35.55 18.91
N VAL A 186 -5.30 35.41 19.71
CA VAL A 186 -6.47 34.57 19.36
C VAL A 186 -7.11 35.04 18.05
N GLN A 187 -7.22 36.36 17.86
CA GLN A 187 -7.80 36.96 16.66
C GLN A 187 -6.98 36.63 15.40
N GLU A 188 -5.65 36.78 15.47
CA GLU A 188 -4.76 36.40 14.35
C GLU A 188 -4.85 34.91 14.04
N GLY A 189 -5.07 34.07 15.08
CA GLY A 189 -5.33 32.64 14.90
C GLY A 189 -6.64 32.34 14.15
N GLU A 190 -7.71 33.07 14.47
CA GLU A 190 -9.01 32.96 13.79
C GLU A 190 -8.93 33.42 12.33
N ASP A 191 -8.25 34.54 12.06
CA ASP A 191 -8.07 35.08 10.72
C ASP A 191 -7.25 34.14 9.82
N MET A 192 -6.24 33.46 10.40
CA MET A 192 -5.46 32.45 9.70
C MET A 192 -6.29 31.20 9.35
N LEU A 193 -7.20 30.77 10.22
CA LEU A 193 -8.11 29.65 9.97
C LEU A 193 -9.09 29.99 8.85
N GLN A 194 -9.71 31.18 8.90
CA GLN A 194 -10.60 31.66 7.85
C GLN A 194 -9.88 31.76 6.50
N SER A 195 -8.67 32.33 6.49
CA SER A 195 -7.86 32.44 5.26
C SER A 195 -7.48 31.08 4.69
N ALA A 196 -7.16 30.10 5.54
CA ALA A 196 -6.85 28.74 5.11
C ALA A 196 -8.07 27.99 4.57
N GLU A 197 -9.26 28.22 5.13
CA GLU A 197 -10.53 27.66 4.67
C GLU A 197 -10.93 28.23 3.30
N VAL A 198 -10.80 29.55 3.12
CA VAL A 198 -10.99 30.21 1.82
C VAL A 198 -10.00 29.68 0.78
N GLU A 199 -8.71 29.55 1.10
CA GLU A 199 -7.72 28.96 0.18
C GLU A 199 -8.05 27.51 -0.18
N ALA A 200 -8.53 26.72 0.78
CA ALA A 200 -8.93 25.34 0.55
C ALA A 200 -10.12 25.28 -0.42
N GLN A 201 -11.14 26.12 -0.19
CA GLN A 201 -12.32 26.23 -1.04
C GLN A 201 -11.94 26.61 -2.47
N VAL A 202 -11.12 27.66 -2.65
CA VAL A 202 -10.59 28.09 -3.96
C VAL A 202 -9.84 26.97 -4.67
N ARG A 203 -9.01 26.18 -3.97
CA ARG A 203 -8.31 25.04 -4.60
C ARG A 203 -9.28 23.96 -5.09
N THR A 204 -10.34 23.68 -4.34
CA THR A 204 -11.38 22.72 -4.78
C THR A 204 -12.12 23.23 -6.00
N GLU A 205 -12.45 24.52 -6.04
CA GLU A 205 -13.10 25.16 -7.19
C GLU A 205 -12.22 25.14 -8.44
N VAL A 206 -10.93 25.50 -8.32
CA VAL A 206 -9.96 25.46 -9.44
C VAL A 206 -9.76 24.04 -9.98
N VAL A 207 -9.76 23.02 -9.11
CA VAL A 207 -9.69 21.60 -9.53
C VAL A 207 -10.98 21.16 -10.24
N SER A 208 -12.14 21.63 -9.75
CA SER A 208 -13.43 21.38 -10.39
C SER A 208 -13.56 22.10 -11.74
N GLU A 209 -13.05 23.33 -11.86
CA GLU A 209 -13.03 24.09 -13.13
C GLU A 209 -12.09 23.45 -14.14
N ARG A 210 -10.89 23.01 -13.74
CA ARG A 210 -9.99 22.24 -14.61
C ARG A 210 -10.65 20.97 -15.13
N SER A 211 -11.43 20.30 -14.30
CA SER A 211 -12.15 19.07 -14.68
C SER A 211 -13.32 19.36 -15.63
N ARG A 212 -13.97 20.53 -15.53
CA ARG A 212 -15.01 21.01 -16.46
C ARG A 212 -14.43 21.55 -17.78
N GLN A 213 -13.24 22.14 -17.77
CA GLN A 213 -12.59 22.71 -18.96
C GLN A 213 -11.89 21.69 -19.86
N VAL A 214 -11.66 20.45 -19.41
CA VAL A 214 -11.15 19.35 -20.28
C VAL A 214 -12.17 18.98 -21.38
N GLY A 215 -13.40 19.49 -21.33
CA GLY A 215 -14.41 19.36 -22.38
C GLY A 215 -14.55 20.54 -23.36
N SER A 216 -13.90 21.70 -23.19
CA SER A 216 -14.23 22.88 -24.03
C SER A 216 -13.13 23.89 -24.38
N THR A 217 -11.84 23.56 -24.27
CA THR A 217 -10.77 24.42 -24.81
C THR A 217 -10.09 23.78 -26.01
N GLY A 218 -10.86 23.59 -27.09
CA GLY A 218 -10.30 23.37 -28.41
C GLY A 218 -9.44 24.57 -28.81
N ARG A 219 -8.17 24.32 -29.11
CA ARG A 219 -7.21 25.28 -29.68
C ARG A 219 -7.92 26.13 -30.74
N GLN A 220 -8.04 27.44 -30.53
CA GLN A 220 -8.74 28.35 -31.45
C GLN A 220 -8.15 28.20 -32.86
N LYS A 221 -8.93 27.63 -33.78
CA LYS A 221 -8.48 27.35 -35.15
C LYS A 221 -8.31 28.67 -35.89
N ARG A 222 -7.10 28.92 -36.40
CA ARG A 222 -6.77 30.03 -37.29
C ARG A 222 -7.09 29.64 -38.73
N CYS A 223 -7.41 30.62 -39.57
CA CYS A 223 -7.54 30.39 -41.01
C CYS A 223 -6.21 29.86 -41.58
N GLY A 224 -6.24 28.73 -42.28
CA GLY A 224 -5.02 28.11 -42.84
C GLY A 224 -4.35 28.93 -43.95
N ILE A 225 -5.03 29.94 -44.51
CA ILE A 225 -4.52 30.79 -45.60
C ILE A 225 -3.89 32.08 -45.03
N CYS A 226 -4.61 32.80 -44.17
CA CYS A 226 -4.16 34.11 -43.68
C CYS A 226 -3.75 34.15 -42.20
N GLY A 227 -3.95 33.07 -41.45
CA GLY A 227 -3.56 32.97 -40.03
C GLY A 227 -4.43 33.79 -39.04
N ILE A 228 -5.44 34.51 -39.54
CA ILE A 228 -6.36 35.33 -38.73
C ILE A 228 -7.46 34.45 -38.13
N MET A 229 -7.91 34.80 -36.93
CA MET A 229 -9.00 34.14 -36.22
C MET A 229 -10.36 34.69 -36.68
N GLY A 230 -11.42 33.90 -36.62
CA GLY A 230 -12.79 34.34 -36.93
C GLY A 230 -13.36 33.91 -38.29
N HIS A 231 -12.55 33.25 -39.13
CA HIS A 231 -13.02 32.62 -40.36
C HIS A 231 -12.15 31.39 -40.69
N ASN A 232 -12.62 30.52 -41.59
CA ASN A 232 -11.86 29.36 -42.06
C ASN A 232 -11.34 29.59 -43.49
N SER A 233 -10.48 28.69 -44.00
CA SER A 233 -9.85 28.85 -45.32
C SER A 233 -10.85 28.93 -46.48
N ARG A 234 -12.06 28.38 -46.34
CA ARG A 234 -13.09 28.41 -47.41
C ARG A 234 -13.80 29.75 -47.52
N THR A 235 -13.73 30.57 -46.47
CA THR A 235 -14.38 31.88 -46.41
C THR A 235 -13.33 33.00 -46.31
N CYS A 236 -12.10 32.74 -46.76
CA CYS A 236 -11.00 33.69 -46.70
C CYS A 236 -11.00 34.57 -47.95
N THR A 237 -11.22 35.87 -47.78
CA THR A 237 -11.22 36.86 -48.87
C THR A 237 -9.85 37.06 -49.52
N ARG A 238 -8.76 36.56 -48.91
CA ARG A 238 -7.41 36.58 -49.50
C ARG A 238 -7.12 35.44 -50.48
N HIS A 239 -8.09 34.55 -50.73
CA HIS A 239 -7.93 33.44 -51.68
C HIS A 239 -8.09 33.89 -53.15
N GLU A 240 -8.71 35.05 -53.41
CA GLU A 240 -9.08 35.46 -54.77
C GLU A 240 -7.96 36.17 -55.54
N ASP A 241 -6.88 36.61 -54.87
CA ASP A 241 -5.78 37.38 -55.51
C ASP A 241 -4.62 36.52 -56.04
N SER A 242 -4.78 35.20 -56.16
CA SER A 242 -3.69 34.28 -56.56
C SER A 242 -3.96 33.46 -57.82
N ILE A 243 -4.96 33.84 -58.63
CA ILE A 243 -5.14 33.27 -59.98
C ILE A 243 -5.25 34.40 -61.00
N THR A 244 -4.10 35.00 -61.32
CA THR A 244 -3.89 35.66 -62.61
C THR A 244 -2.81 34.89 -63.34
N ILE A 245 -3.23 34.21 -64.41
CA ILE A 245 -2.41 33.48 -65.36
C ILE A 245 -1.98 34.49 -66.44
N GLU A 246 -0.67 34.68 -66.60
CA GLU A 246 -0.04 34.93 -67.91
C GLU A 246 0.74 33.68 -68.32
#